data_AF-A0A929YJL8-F1
#
_entry.id   AF-A0A929YJL8-F1
#
_cell.length_a   1.000
_cell.length_b   1.000
_cell.length_c   1.000
_cell.angle_alpha   90.00
_cell.angle_beta   90.00
_cell.angle_gamma   90.00
#
_symmetry.space_group_name_H-M   'P 1'
#
loop_
_entity.id
_entity.type
_entity.pdbx_description
1 polymer ?
#
loop_
_entity_poly.entity_id
_entity_poly.type
_entity_poly.pdbx_seq_one_letter_code
_entity_poly.pdbx_strand_id
1 'polypeptide(L)'
;MKLADNLESGNYTNKLILSFVSNPYTPIAIMTEGPDFNIKLKSLETATNKIEHFKKSTVAPAASVNAINIEDEESDYEIKLWLDPTDKTAYYYAEPEKVYLNTDSYNMFLLGFGEQKIKNILELDLSNFDTSQVTNMGYMFYGMSSLTSLNLSNFDTSKVTNMSGMFVGMVNLTSLNLSNFDTSKVKNMGTMFAGMANLTTLDLSNFDTSQVTNMNYMFSLEYTDIPKDKLEKIYVNNDFNTAKLTDFSRMFKNRKKLRGGNGSYLTNPSTADKSWLRIDRPGVQGYFTRKP
;
A
#
# COMPACT_ATOMS: atom_id res chain seq x y z
N MET A 1 -21.79 15.83 -52.00
CA MET A 1 -21.77 14.85 -53.11
C MET A 1 -22.40 15.52 -54.32
N LYS A 2 -21.62 15.84 -55.36
CA LYS A 2 -22.16 16.30 -56.66
C LYS A 2 -22.48 15.05 -57.48
N LEU A 3 -23.72 14.88 -57.87
CA LEU A 3 -24.16 13.77 -58.74
C LEU A 3 -23.89 14.17 -60.20
N ALA A 4 -23.42 13.21 -61.01
CA ALA A 4 -23.14 13.42 -62.43
C ALA A 4 -24.43 13.35 -63.28
N ASP A 5 -24.41 13.99 -64.46
CA ASP A 5 -25.58 14.24 -65.33
C ASP A 5 -26.11 13.01 -66.09
N ASN A 6 -25.71 11.80 -65.69
CA ASN A 6 -26.04 10.54 -66.37
C ASN A 6 -26.90 9.58 -65.53
N LEU A 7 -27.66 10.11 -64.55
CA LEU A 7 -28.63 9.31 -63.80
C LEU A 7 -29.90 9.07 -64.63
N GLU A 8 -30.17 7.79 -64.95
CA GLU A 8 -31.42 7.37 -65.61
C GLU A 8 -32.63 7.63 -64.70
N SER A 9 -33.83 7.83 -65.28
CA SER A 9 -35.04 8.10 -64.49
C SER A 9 -35.44 6.88 -63.66
N GLY A 10 -35.48 7.02 -62.33
CA GLY A 10 -35.86 5.94 -61.43
C GLY A 10 -35.96 6.40 -59.98
N ASN A 11 -36.50 5.55 -59.11
CA ASN A 11 -36.58 5.81 -57.68
C ASN A 11 -35.26 5.42 -57.00
N TYR A 12 -34.46 6.41 -56.60
CA TYR A 12 -33.22 6.20 -55.86
C TYR A 12 -33.45 6.36 -54.37
N THR A 13 -32.99 5.39 -53.58
CA THR A 13 -33.00 5.49 -52.12
C THR A 13 -31.61 5.87 -51.63
N ASN A 14 -31.45 7.08 -51.09
CA ASN A 14 -30.23 7.47 -50.40
C ASN A 14 -30.14 6.71 -49.08
N LYS A 15 -29.23 5.74 -48.97
CA LYS A 15 -28.90 5.08 -47.70
C LYS A 15 -27.78 5.86 -47.03
N LEU A 16 -28.08 6.50 -45.90
CA LEU A 16 -27.06 6.99 -44.99
C LEU A 16 -26.49 5.79 -44.22
N ILE A 17 -25.23 5.44 -44.48
CA ILE A 17 -24.52 4.40 -43.73
C ILE A 17 -23.79 5.10 -42.59
N LEU A 18 -24.31 4.94 -41.37
CA LEU A 18 -23.62 5.35 -40.14
C LEU A 18 -22.81 4.15 -39.64
N SER A 19 -21.49 4.29 -39.61
CA SER A 19 -20.61 3.31 -38.98
C SER A 19 -20.27 3.82 -37.59
N PHE A 20 -20.68 3.07 -36.56
CA PHE A 20 -20.30 3.35 -35.18
C PHE A 20 -19.14 2.42 -34.82
N VAL A 21 -17.96 3.00 -34.58
CA VAL A 21 -16.87 2.28 -33.92
C VAL A 21 -17.09 2.46 -32.43
N SER A 22 -17.66 1.45 -31.75
CA SER A 22 -17.67 1.46 -30.29
C SER A 22 -16.23 1.29 -29.82
N ASN A 23 -15.65 2.31 -29.17
CA ASN A 23 -14.48 2.09 -28.33
C ASN A 23 -14.99 1.42 -27.05
N PRO A 24 -14.69 0.13 -26.79
CA PRO A 24 -15.16 -0.55 -25.59
C PRO A 24 -14.36 -0.02 -24.40
N TYR A 25 -14.71 1.17 -23.94
CA TYR A 25 -14.22 1.75 -22.71
C TYR A 25 -15.13 1.27 -21.57
N THR A 26 -14.54 0.64 -20.56
CA THR A 26 -15.25 0.30 -19.33
C THR A 26 -15.00 1.44 -18.34
N PRO A 27 -16.05 2.17 -17.91
CA PRO A 27 -15.90 3.23 -16.94
C PRO A 27 -15.25 2.72 -15.64
N ILE A 28 -14.42 3.54 -15.02
CA ILE A 28 -13.67 3.18 -13.81
C ILE A 28 -13.86 4.23 -12.71
N ALA A 29 -13.98 3.77 -11.46
CA ALA A 29 -13.92 4.63 -10.29
C ALA A 29 -12.47 4.70 -9.82
N ILE A 30 -11.90 5.90 -9.77
CA ILE A 30 -10.52 6.13 -9.34
C ILE A 30 -10.55 7.04 -8.12
N MET A 31 -9.92 6.59 -7.03
CA MET A 31 -9.72 7.40 -5.84
C MET A 31 -8.70 8.50 -6.11
N THR A 32 -8.89 9.69 -5.54
CA THR A 32 -7.88 10.76 -5.55
C THR A 32 -6.54 10.30 -4.96
N GLU A 33 -5.45 11.04 -5.24
CA GLU A 33 -4.10 10.72 -4.77
C GLU A 33 -4.02 10.60 -3.23
N GLY A 34 -3.06 9.79 -2.77
CA GLY A 34 -2.94 9.43 -1.36
C GLY A 34 -2.90 10.62 -0.39
N PRO A 35 -2.10 11.68 -0.64
CA PRO A 35 -2.09 12.85 0.23
C PRO A 35 -3.44 13.56 0.33
N ASP A 36 -4.12 13.75 -0.80
CA ASP A 36 -5.43 14.40 -0.88
C ASP A 36 -6.52 13.56 -0.21
N PHE A 37 -6.52 12.25 -0.46
CA PHE A 37 -7.42 11.32 0.22
C PHE A 37 -7.23 11.39 1.73
N ASN A 38 -5.99 11.38 2.22
CA ASN A 38 -5.71 11.42 3.66
C ASN A 38 -6.20 12.73 4.31
N ILE A 39 -6.02 13.87 3.63
CA ILE A 39 -6.54 15.18 4.09
C ILE A 39 -8.07 15.15 4.17
N LYS A 40 -8.74 14.64 3.13
CA LYS A 40 -10.21 14.54 3.07
C LYS A 40 -10.74 13.59 4.13
N LEU A 41 -10.12 12.44 4.32
CA LEU A 41 -10.48 11.50 5.38
C LEU A 41 -10.35 12.15 6.76
N LYS A 42 -9.25 12.86 7.02
CA LYS A 42 -9.04 13.59 8.27
C LYS A 42 -10.09 14.69 8.48
N SER A 43 -10.54 15.36 7.42
CA SER A 43 -11.50 16.46 7.49
C SER A 43 -12.87 16.05 8.07
N LEU A 44 -13.17 14.75 8.07
CA LEU A 44 -14.39 14.22 8.67
C LEU A 44 -14.36 14.22 10.20
N GLU A 45 -13.17 14.22 10.82
CA GLU A 45 -13.08 14.24 12.28
C GLU A 45 -13.42 15.60 12.87
N THR A 46 -14.15 15.59 13.98
CA THR A 46 -14.41 16.79 14.79
C THR A 46 -13.75 16.66 16.17
N ALA A 47 -14.01 17.62 17.08
CA ALA A 47 -13.57 17.52 18.46
C ALA A 47 -14.19 16.31 19.19
N THR A 48 -15.43 15.94 18.83
CA THR A 48 -16.21 14.88 19.50
C THR A 48 -16.33 13.59 18.68
N ASN A 49 -16.15 13.66 17.35
CA ASN A 49 -16.27 12.50 16.46
C ASN A 49 -14.90 12.14 15.87
N LYS A 50 -14.44 10.93 16.13
CA LYS A 50 -13.18 10.37 15.65
C LYS A 50 -13.44 9.15 14.80
N ILE A 51 -12.58 8.92 13.82
CA ILE A 51 -12.68 7.76 12.94
C ILE A 51 -12.01 6.58 13.64
N GLU A 52 -12.76 5.49 13.80
CA GLU A 52 -12.26 4.22 14.34
C GLU A 52 -12.31 3.09 13.30
N HIS A 53 -13.17 3.20 12.29
CA HIS A 53 -13.30 2.20 11.22
C HIS A 53 -13.34 2.87 9.85
N PHE A 54 -12.86 2.19 8.82
CA PHE A 54 -13.01 2.63 7.42
C PHE A 54 -13.45 1.44 6.56
N LYS A 55 -14.52 1.61 5.78
CA LYS A 55 -15.01 0.58 4.86
C LYS A 55 -15.88 1.13 3.75
N LYS A 56 -16.13 0.30 2.74
CA LYS A 56 -17.10 0.61 1.69
C LYS A 56 -18.53 0.46 2.20
N SER A 57 -19.40 1.40 1.86
CA SER A 57 -20.85 1.26 2.04
C SER A 57 -21.47 0.53 0.86
N THR A 58 -22.48 -0.31 1.12
CA THR A 58 -23.28 -0.98 0.08
C THR A 58 -24.37 -0.09 -0.49
N VAL A 59 -24.62 1.06 0.13
CA VAL A 59 -25.63 2.04 -0.30
C VAL A 59 -25.04 3.44 -0.35
N ALA A 60 -25.54 4.26 -1.28
CA ALA A 60 -25.18 5.67 -1.36
C ALA A 60 -25.53 6.41 -0.05
N PRO A 61 -24.78 7.47 0.31
CA PRO A 61 -25.11 8.26 1.49
C PRO A 61 -26.50 8.90 1.35
N ALA A 62 -27.24 8.97 2.46
CA ALA A 62 -28.50 9.69 2.48
C ALA A 62 -28.27 11.19 2.19
N ALA A 63 -29.24 11.87 1.57
CA ALA A 63 -29.12 13.29 1.22
C ALA A 63 -28.91 14.23 2.43
N SER A 64 -29.22 13.77 3.65
CA SER A 64 -28.98 14.49 4.90
C SER A 64 -27.55 14.36 5.43
N VAL A 65 -26.76 13.42 4.90
CA VAL A 65 -25.37 13.19 5.31
C VAL A 65 -24.46 14.16 4.57
N ASN A 66 -23.57 14.81 5.32
CA ASN A 66 -22.55 15.68 4.74
C ASN A 66 -21.41 14.84 4.14
N ALA A 67 -21.65 14.30 2.95
CA ALA A 67 -20.66 13.53 2.19
C ALA A 67 -19.79 14.46 1.31
N ILE A 68 -18.51 14.14 1.21
CA ILE A 68 -17.53 14.84 0.38
C ILE A 68 -17.05 13.95 -0.78
N ASN A 69 -16.59 14.58 -1.85
CA ASN A 69 -16.04 13.88 -3.01
C ASN A 69 -14.56 13.53 -2.83
N ILE A 70 -14.19 12.29 -3.14
CA ILE A 70 -12.84 11.75 -3.07
C ILE A 70 -12.42 11.02 -4.37
N GLU A 71 -13.18 11.21 -5.45
CA GLU A 71 -12.75 10.77 -6.79
C GLU A 71 -11.59 11.60 -7.34
N ASP A 72 -10.80 10.96 -8.17
CA ASP A 72 -9.79 11.57 -9.02
C ASP A 72 -10.43 12.31 -10.21
N GLU A 73 -9.73 13.25 -10.83
CA GLU A 73 -10.22 13.96 -12.02
C GLU A 73 -10.38 13.04 -13.24
N GLU A 74 -9.64 11.93 -13.28
CA GLU A 74 -9.76 10.89 -14.32
C GLU A 74 -10.85 9.85 -14.03
N SER A 75 -11.54 9.94 -12.88
CA SER A 75 -12.60 9.00 -12.51
C SER A 75 -13.89 9.25 -13.29
N ASP A 76 -14.51 8.19 -13.83
CA ASP A 76 -15.82 8.27 -14.47
C ASP A 76 -16.99 8.26 -13.46
N TYR A 77 -16.69 7.93 -12.21
CA TYR A 77 -17.67 7.84 -11.14
C TYR A 77 -17.33 8.77 -9.99
N GLU A 78 -18.37 9.37 -9.41
CA GLU A 78 -18.23 10.02 -8.11
C GLU A 78 -17.90 8.97 -7.03
N ILE A 79 -17.03 9.36 -6.11
CA ILE A 79 -16.74 8.56 -4.92
C ILE A 79 -17.02 9.44 -3.71
N LYS A 80 -18.09 9.10 -2.98
CA LYS A 80 -18.53 9.86 -1.81
C LYS A 80 -17.89 9.31 -0.54
N LEU A 81 -17.50 10.18 0.38
CA LEU A 81 -16.93 9.84 1.68
C LEU A 81 -17.68 10.58 2.79
N TRP A 82 -18.02 9.90 3.88
CA TRP A 82 -18.65 10.51 5.05
C TRP A 82 -18.30 9.75 6.33
N LEU A 83 -18.57 10.37 7.48
CA LEU A 83 -18.45 9.73 8.79
C LEU A 83 -19.84 9.50 9.38
N ASP A 84 -20.14 8.26 9.75
CA ASP A 84 -21.25 7.98 10.67
C ASP A 84 -20.74 8.13 12.12
N PRO A 85 -21.21 9.13 12.89
CA PRO A 85 -20.73 9.34 14.25
C PRO A 85 -21.24 8.27 15.23
N THR A 86 -22.26 7.50 14.87
CA THR A 86 -22.88 6.49 15.75
C THR A 86 -21.98 5.28 15.90
N ASP A 87 -21.41 4.79 14.79
CA ASP A 87 -20.50 3.65 14.77
C ASP A 87 -19.03 4.06 14.53
N LYS A 88 -18.77 5.36 14.38
CA LYS A 88 -17.44 5.97 14.13
C LYS A 88 -16.75 5.43 12.87
N THR A 89 -17.54 5.01 11.88
CA THR A 89 -17.04 4.51 10.61
C THR A 89 -17.00 5.62 9.57
N ALA A 90 -15.83 5.83 8.99
CA ALA A 90 -15.70 6.54 7.73
C ALA A 90 -16.11 5.59 6.58
N TYR A 91 -17.25 5.87 5.98
CA TYR A 91 -17.78 5.14 4.84
C TYR A 91 -17.39 5.84 3.56
N TYR A 92 -17.00 5.05 2.54
CA TYR A 92 -17.00 5.53 1.16
C TYR A 92 -18.00 4.76 0.30
N TYR A 93 -18.49 5.39 -0.77
CA TYR A 93 -19.39 4.77 -1.74
C TYR A 93 -19.00 5.17 -3.15
N ALA A 94 -18.98 4.18 -4.04
CA ALA A 94 -18.93 4.33 -5.48
C ALA A 94 -19.88 3.28 -6.07
N GLU A 95 -20.50 3.59 -7.21
CA GLU A 95 -21.40 2.66 -7.91
C GLU A 95 -20.74 1.32 -8.29
N PRO A 96 -19.55 1.29 -8.92
CA PRO A 96 -18.88 0.02 -9.22
C PRO A 96 -18.36 -0.65 -7.95
N GLU A 97 -18.33 -1.98 -7.95
CA GLU A 97 -17.83 -2.77 -6.81
C GLU A 97 -16.35 -2.50 -6.51
N LYS A 98 -15.52 -2.41 -7.55
CA LYS A 98 -14.08 -2.12 -7.42
C LYS A 98 -13.81 -0.63 -7.57
N VAL A 99 -12.89 -0.13 -6.77
CA VAL A 99 -12.35 1.23 -6.87
C VAL A 99 -10.84 1.14 -7.05
N TYR A 100 -10.34 1.74 -8.13
CA TYR A 100 -8.91 1.81 -8.39
C TYR A 100 -8.29 2.86 -7.48
N LEU A 101 -7.13 2.53 -6.89
CA LEU A 101 -6.32 3.54 -6.22
C LEU A 101 -5.48 4.31 -7.24
N ASN A 102 -5.29 5.60 -6.99
CA ASN A 102 -4.43 6.45 -7.80
C ASN A 102 -3.01 5.85 -7.89
N THR A 103 -2.35 6.07 -9.02
CA THR A 103 -0.94 5.73 -9.25
C THR A 103 -0.02 6.21 -8.12
N ASP A 104 -0.33 7.35 -7.50
CA ASP A 104 0.31 7.83 -6.27
C ASP A 104 -0.59 7.60 -5.04
N SER A 105 -0.37 6.48 -4.36
CA SER A 105 -1.02 6.13 -3.09
C SER A 105 -0.14 6.47 -1.88
N TYR A 106 0.85 7.36 -2.06
CA TYR A 106 1.72 7.82 -0.99
C TYR A 106 0.91 8.44 0.16
N ASN A 107 1.24 8.10 1.40
CA ASN A 107 0.58 8.64 2.60
C ASN A 107 -0.96 8.44 2.71
N MET A 108 -1.57 7.54 1.93
CA MET A 108 -3.04 7.42 1.88
C MET A 108 -3.70 7.22 3.26
N PHE A 109 -3.10 6.44 4.15
CA PHE A 109 -3.52 6.25 5.55
C PHE A 109 -2.38 6.61 6.53
N LEU A 110 -1.75 7.76 6.31
CA LEU A 110 -0.62 8.24 7.13
C LEU A 110 -1.04 8.76 8.51
N LEU A 111 -0.39 8.24 9.56
CA LEU A 111 -0.38 8.79 10.92
C LEU A 111 1.00 9.42 11.24
N GLY A 112 1.22 10.65 10.76
CA GLY A 112 2.50 11.37 10.93
C GLY A 112 2.72 12.02 12.31
N PHE A 113 3.81 12.79 12.46
CA PHE A 113 4.07 13.66 13.61
C PHE A 113 3.48 15.07 13.36
N GLY A 114 2.59 15.58 14.23
CA GLY A 114 1.86 16.86 14.04
C GLY A 114 0.43 16.86 14.60
N GLU A 115 -0.30 17.97 14.47
CA GLU A 115 -1.67 18.13 15.01
C GLU A 115 -2.78 17.53 14.12
N GLN A 116 -2.47 17.24 12.85
CA GLN A 116 -3.43 16.75 11.85
C GLN A 116 -3.42 15.22 11.70
N LYS A 117 -3.74 14.48 12.77
CA LYS A 117 -3.70 13.01 12.77
C LYS A 117 -5.08 12.38 12.89
N ILE A 118 -5.35 11.32 12.14
CA ILE A 118 -6.39 10.35 12.49
C ILE A 118 -5.78 9.45 13.57
N LYS A 119 -6.25 9.46 14.81
CA LYS A 119 -5.47 8.84 15.90
C LYS A 119 -5.81 7.38 16.18
N ASN A 120 -6.91 6.85 15.64
CA ASN A 120 -7.54 5.67 16.24
C ASN A 120 -8.19 4.70 15.23
N ILE A 121 -7.74 4.60 13.98
CA ILE A 121 -8.28 3.56 13.11
C ILE A 121 -7.92 2.18 13.69
N LEU A 122 -8.94 1.46 14.11
CA LEU A 122 -8.91 0.11 14.69
C LEU A 122 -9.12 -0.95 13.60
N GLU A 123 -9.80 -0.59 12.52
CA GLU A 123 -10.11 -1.49 11.39
C GLU A 123 -10.07 -0.77 10.05
N LEU A 124 -9.43 -1.40 9.06
CA LEU A 124 -9.42 -0.99 7.66
C LEU A 124 -9.97 -2.13 6.79
N ASP A 125 -11.11 -1.90 6.16
CA ASP A 125 -11.59 -2.76 5.07
C ASP A 125 -11.20 -2.16 3.72
N LEU A 126 -10.24 -2.83 3.07
CA LEU A 126 -9.67 -2.44 1.78
C LEU A 126 -10.04 -3.42 0.67
N SER A 127 -10.99 -4.33 0.91
CA SER A 127 -11.28 -5.47 0.03
C SER A 127 -11.76 -5.09 -1.37
N ASN A 128 -12.39 -3.91 -1.51
CA ASN A 128 -12.87 -3.37 -2.78
C ASN A 128 -11.84 -2.53 -3.55
N PHE A 129 -10.62 -2.35 -3.01
CA PHE A 129 -9.58 -1.61 -3.71
C PHE A 129 -8.88 -2.47 -4.77
N ASP A 130 -8.62 -1.86 -5.92
CA ASP A 130 -7.76 -2.41 -6.97
C ASP A 130 -6.49 -1.56 -7.06
N THR A 131 -5.34 -2.17 -6.76
CA THR A 131 -4.04 -1.47 -6.73
C THR A 131 -3.18 -1.71 -7.97
N SER A 132 -3.74 -2.33 -9.02
CA SER A 132 -2.99 -2.74 -10.22
C SER A 132 -2.37 -1.58 -11.02
N GLN A 133 -2.72 -0.34 -10.71
CA GLN A 133 -2.15 0.88 -11.31
C GLN A 133 -1.17 1.61 -10.40
N VAL A 134 -1.09 1.25 -9.12
CA VAL A 134 -0.29 1.97 -8.14
C VAL A 134 1.20 1.80 -8.43
N THR A 135 1.92 2.90 -8.47
CA THR A 135 3.39 2.93 -8.67
C THR A 135 4.13 3.40 -7.41
N ASN A 136 3.45 4.10 -6.51
CA ASN A 136 4.00 4.61 -5.27
C ASN A 136 3.08 4.25 -4.09
N MET A 137 3.59 3.41 -3.17
CA MET A 137 2.92 3.02 -1.92
C MET A 137 3.71 3.51 -0.68
N GLY A 138 4.59 4.51 -0.87
CA GLY A 138 5.42 5.02 0.21
C GLY A 138 4.55 5.51 1.37
N TYR A 139 4.90 5.11 2.59
CA TYR A 139 4.25 5.57 3.83
C TYR A 139 2.73 5.35 3.88
N MET A 140 2.18 4.48 3.03
CA MET A 140 0.74 4.29 2.86
C MET A 140 0.01 3.97 4.18
N PHE A 141 0.61 3.18 5.07
CA PHE A 141 0.06 2.82 6.39
C PHE A 141 0.97 3.26 7.54
N TYR A 142 1.80 4.29 7.30
CA TYR A 142 2.76 4.75 8.28
C TYR A 142 2.06 5.15 9.58
N GLY A 143 2.58 4.65 10.70
CA GLY A 143 2.20 5.03 12.04
C GLY A 143 0.83 4.52 12.49
N MET A 144 0.16 3.65 11.72
CA MET A 144 -1.12 3.02 12.08
C MET A 144 -0.99 2.05 13.27
N SER A 145 -0.61 2.59 14.43
CA SER A 145 -0.21 1.85 15.61
C SER A 145 -1.37 1.14 16.30
N SER A 146 -2.62 1.54 16.04
CA SER A 146 -3.80 0.96 16.68
C SER A 146 -4.31 -0.30 15.95
N LEU A 147 -3.90 -0.52 14.69
CA LEU A 147 -4.26 -1.72 13.94
C LEU A 147 -3.59 -2.96 14.53
N THR A 148 -4.38 -4.01 14.73
CA THR A 148 -3.93 -5.34 15.18
C THR A 148 -3.93 -6.36 14.04
N SER A 149 -4.63 -6.07 12.95
CA SER A 149 -4.62 -6.83 11.70
C SER A 149 -4.71 -5.91 10.49
N LEU A 150 -4.21 -6.36 9.35
CA LEU A 150 -4.31 -5.68 8.07
C LEU A 150 -4.38 -6.74 6.96
N ASN A 151 -5.47 -6.76 6.20
CA ASN A 151 -5.64 -7.67 5.07
C ASN A 151 -5.28 -6.96 3.76
N LEU A 152 -4.27 -7.47 3.06
CA LEU A 152 -3.76 -6.94 1.79
C LEU A 152 -3.83 -7.98 0.67
N SER A 153 -4.62 -9.04 0.84
CA SER A 153 -4.66 -10.17 -0.11
C SER A 153 -5.11 -9.79 -1.52
N ASN A 154 -5.84 -8.68 -1.67
CA ASN A 154 -6.28 -8.12 -2.95
C ASN A 154 -5.27 -7.14 -3.59
N PHE A 155 -4.16 -6.82 -2.92
CA PHE A 155 -3.17 -5.88 -3.47
C PHE A 155 -2.38 -6.52 -4.60
N ASP A 156 -2.34 -5.84 -5.75
CA ASP A 156 -1.38 -6.04 -6.82
C ASP A 156 -0.28 -4.98 -6.71
N THR A 157 0.97 -5.41 -6.51
CA THR A 157 2.12 -4.51 -6.39
C THR A 157 3.07 -4.58 -7.59
N SER A 158 2.69 -5.24 -8.68
CA SER A 158 3.53 -5.52 -9.85
C SER A 158 4.03 -4.28 -10.61
N LYS A 159 3.46 -3.10 -10.34
CA LYS A 159 3.89 -1.80 -10.89
C LYS A 159 4.56 -0.89 -9.87
N VAL A 160 4.57 -1.27 -8.59
CA VAL A 160 5.09 -0.44 -7.52
C VAL A 160 6.60 -0.32 -7.61
N THR A 161 7.09 0.92 -7.57
CA THR A 161 8.52 1.26 -7.59
C THR A 161 9.00 1.80 -6.25
N ASN A 162 8.09 2.29 -5.40
CA ASN A 162 8.40 2.82 -4.07
C ASN A 162 7.49 2.20 -3.00
N MET A 163 8.10 1.53 -2.01
CA MET A 163 7.45 1.00 -0.81
C MET A 163 8.08 1.57 0.46
N SER A 164 8.81 2.69 0.36
CA SER A 164 9.51 3.27 1.50
C SER A 164 8.54 3.58 2.62
N GLY A 165 8.84 3.09 3.82
CA GLY A 165 8.07 3.40 5.01
C GLY A 165 6.62 2.86 5.05
N MET A 166 6.23 1.97 4.14
CA MET A 166 4.83 1.54 3.98
C MET A 166 4.16 1.06 5.28
N PHE A 167 4.89 0.32 6.13
CA PHE A 167 4.39 -0.26 7.39
C PHE A 167 5.11 0.28 8.64
N VAL A 168 5.79 1.42 8.53
CA VAL A 168 6.54 1.99 9.67
C VAL A 168 5.62 2.22 10.84
N GLY A 169 6.05 1.86 12.05
CA GLY A 169 5.34 2.23 13.27
C GLY A 169 3.98 1.53 13.45
N MET A 170 3.68 0.48 12.68
CA MET A 170 2.55 -0.42 12.93
C MET A 170 2.86 -1.35 14.10
N VAL A 171 3.05 -0.77 15.29
CA VAL A 171 3.66 -1.44 16.46
C VAL A 171 2.84 -2.59 17.03
N ASN A 172 1.53 -2.63 16.80
CA ASN A 172 0.62 -3.64 17.36
C ASN A 172 0.32 -4.81 16.43
N LEU A 173 0.79 -4.79 15.17
CA LEU A 173 0.70 -5.95 14.31
C LEU A 173 1.58 -7.09 14.83
N THR A 174 0.98 -8.27 14.97
CA THR A 174 1.65 -9.51 15.38
C THR A 174 1.94 -10.43 14.19
N SER A 175 1.26 -10.23 13.07
CA SER A 175 1.47 -10.91 11.80
C SER A 175 1.19 -9.95 10.64
N LEU A 176 1.80 -10.22 9.49
CA LEU A 176 1.58 -9.48 8.24
C LEU A 176 1.80 -10.44 7.08
N ASN A 177 0.76 -10.66 6.28
CA ASN A 177 0.84 -11.51 5.09
C ASN A 177 1.17 -10.66 3.86
N LEU A 178 2.30 -10.93 3.23
CA LEU A 178 2.80 -10.24 2.03
C LEU A 178 3.03 -11.19 0.86
N SER A 179 2.47 -12.41 0.91
CA SER A 179 2.73 -13.47 -0.08
C SER A 179 2.33 -13.12 -1.52
N ASN A 180 1.39 -12.18 -1.69
CA ASN A 180 0.94 -11.66 -2.98
C ASN A 180 1.80 -10.50 -3.52
N PHE A 181 2.78 -10.00 -2.77
CA PHE A 181 3.57 -8.85 -3.22
C PHE A 181 4.57 -9.26 -4.30
N ASP A 182 4.51 -8.59 -5.45
CA ASP A 182 5.57 -8.56 -6.45
C ASP A 182 6.44 -7.32 -6.20
N THR A 183 7.71 -7.53 -5.85
CA THR A 183 8.67 -6.44 -5.60
C THR A 183 9.71 -6.26 -6.70
N SER A 184 9.56 -6.95 -7.84
CA SER A 184 10.55 -6.99 -8.94
C SER A 184 10.88 -5.62 -9.54
N LYS A 185 10.00 -4.62 -9.37
CA LYS A 185 10.22 -3.24 -9.83
C LYS A 185 10.55 -2.25 -8.72
N VAL A 186 10.52 -2.69 -7.46
CA VAL A 186 10.72 -1.81 -6.30
C VAL A 186 12.18 -1.36 -6.23
N LYS A 187 12.38 -0.05 -6.15
CA LYS A 187 13.68 0.59 -6.01
C LYS A 187 13.96 1.03 -4.58
N ASN A 188 12.92 1.37 -3.82
CA ASN A 188 13.04 1.89 -2.46
C ASN A 188 12.18 1.10 -1.47
N MET A 189 12.85 0.49 -0.49
CA MET A 189 12.28 -0.21 0.67
C MET A 189 12.79 0.37 2.00
N GLY A 190 13.38 1.58 1.95
CA GLY A 190 13.86 2.28 3.14
C GLY A 190 12.75 2.36 4.19
N THR A 191 13.11 2.10 5.45
CA THR A 191 12.24 2.09 6.64
C THR A 191 11.01 1.19 6.57
N MET A 192 10.77 0.38 5.53
CA MET A 192 9.48 -0.28 5.27
C MET A 192 8.83 -0.97 6.48
N PHE A 193 9.60 -1.63 7.35
CA PHE A 193 9.16 -2.34 8.55
C PHE A 193 9.73 -1.74 9.86
N ALA A 194 10.21 -0.50 9.83
CA ALA A 194 10.79 0.15 10.99
C ALA A 194 9.74 0.33 12.10
N GLY A 195 10.12 0.11 13.36
CA GLY A 195 9.21 0.24 14.49
C GLY A 195 8.20 -0.91 14.67
N MET A 196 8.12 -1.88 13.76
CA MET A 196 7.25 -3.06 13.93
C MET A 196 7.81 -4.01 15.00
N ALA A 197 7.61 -3.69 16.27
CA ALA A 197 8.24 -4.39 17.38
C ALA A 197 7.59 -5.73 17.72
N ASN A 198 6.27 -5.88 17.50
CA ASN A 198 5.50 -7.04 17.95
C ASN A 198 5.44 -8.23 16.96
N LEU A 199 5.97 -8.09 15.74
CA LEU A 199 6.15 -9.24 14.83
C LEU A 199 7.14 -10.23 15.43
N THR A 200 6.79 -11.51 15.46
CA THR A 200 7.73 -12.59 15.86
C THR A 200 8.53 -13.11 14.67
N THR A 201 7.86 -13.21 13.52
CA THR A 201 8.45 -13.60 12.25
C THR A 201 7.95 -12.69 11.15
N LEU A 202 8.74 -12.56 10.09
CA LEU A 202 8.36 -11.84 8.87
C LEU A 202 8.75 -12.68 7.67
N ASP A 203 7.79 -12.97 6.80
CA ASP A 203 8.01 -13.75 5.58
C ASP A 203 8.14 -12.84 4.37
N LEU A 204 9.35 -12.79 3.81
CA LEU A 204 9.71 -12.05 2.60
C LEU A 204 10.20 -13.01 1.50
N SER A 205 9.77 -14.27 1.54
CA SER A 205 10.23 -15.32 0.63
C SER A 205 9.90 -15.08 -0.84
N ASN A 206 8.91 -14.25 -1.13
CA ASN A 206 8.52 -13.80 -2.46
C ASN A 206 9.21 -12.51 -2.92
N PHE A 207 10.00 -11.84 -2.07
CA PHE A 207 10.60 -10.54 -2.43
C PHE A 207 11.77 -10.73 -3.40
N ASP A 208 11.69 -10.05 -4.55
CA ASP A 208 12.82 -9.77 -5.42
C ASP A 208 13.43 -8.41 -5.07
N THR A 209 14.71 -8.39 -4.70
CA THR A 209 15.44 -7.17 -4.33
C THR A 209 16.42 -6.72 -5.41
N SER A 210 16.38 -7.30 -6.62
CA SER A 210 17.35 -7.05 -7.70
C SER A 210 17.39 -5.62 -8.20
N GLN A 211 16.29 -4.87 -8.05
CA GLN A 211 16.17 -3.47 -8.43
C GLN A 211 16.34 -2.48 -7.26
N VAL A 212 16.43 -2.97 -6.03
CA VAL A 212 16.41 -2.12 -4.83
C VAL A 212 17.74 -1.40 -4.67
N THR A 213 17.68 -0.08 -4.52
CA THR A 213 18.83 0.78 -4.25
C THR A 213 18.87 1.26 -2.80
N ASN A 214 17.72 1.29 -2.10
CA ASN A 214 17.63 1.76 -0.72
C ASN A 214 16.84 0.78 0.17
N MET A 215 17.48 0.35 1.27
CA MET A 215 16.90 -0.42 2.38
C MET A 215 17.37 0.13 3.75
N ASN A 216 17.66 1.42 3.85
CA ASN A 216 18.10 2.01 5.10
C ASN A 216 17.04 1.81 6.19
N TYR A 217 17.47 1.52 7.42
CA TYR A 217 16.56 1.37 8.57
C TYR A 217 15.39 0.38 8.39
N MET A 218 15.41 -0.48 7.37
CA MET A 218 14.24 -1.25 6.90
C MET A 218 13.56 -2.03 8.01
N PHE A 219 14.33 -2.61 8.93
CA PHE A 219 13.85 -3.36 10.08
C PHE A 219 14.22 -2.70 11.41
N SER A 220 14.57 -1.42 11.44
CA SER A 220 15.10 -0.79 12.66
C SER A 220 14.04 -0.62 13.75
N LEU A 221 14.50 -0.45 15.00
CA LEU A 221 13.68 0.04 16.11
C LEU A 221 14.24 1.34 16.67
N GLU A 222 13.35 2.20 17.17
CA GLU A 222 13.75 3.29 18.03
C GLU A 222 14.10 2.80 19.44
N TYR A 223 14.85 3.60 20.19
CA TYR A 223 15.37 3.21 21.51
C TYR A 223 14.24 2.85 22.49
N THR A 224 13.12 3.57 22.41
CA THR A 224 11.93 3.33 23.24
C THR A 224 11.22 2.01 22.96
N ASP A 225 11.47 1.39 21.80
CA ASP A 225 10.83 0.14 21.39
C ASP A 225 11.73 -1.09 21.55
N ILE A 226 12.98 -0.93 21.98
CA ILE A 226 13.89 -2.05 22.28
C ILE A 226 13.26 -3.07 23.24
N PRO A 227 12.60 -2.66 24.36
CA PRO A 227 11.99 -3.62 25.28
C PRO A 227 10.83 -4.42 24.65
N LYS A 228 10.28 -3.95 23.53
CA LYS A 228 9.17 -4.57 22.82
C LYS A 228 9.62 -5.43 21.63
N ASP A 229 10.92 -5.49 21.33
CA ASP A 229 11.42 -6.27 20.19
C ASP A 229 11.07 -7.75 20.34
N LYS A 230 10.25 -8.26 19.43
CA LYS A 230 9.88 -9.68 19.33
C LYS A 230 10.34 -10.33 18.04
N LEU A 231 10.96 -9.58 17.11
CA LEU A 231 11.29 -10.11 15.79
C LEU A 231 12.50 -11.06 15.89
N GLU A 232 12.24 -12.34 15.74
CA GLU A 232 13.25 -13.40 15.90
C GLU A 232 13.77 -13.90 14.55
N LYS A 233 12.92 -13.95 13.53
CA LYS A 233 13.28 -14.50 12.22
C LYS A 233 12.69 -13.69 11.06
N ILE A 234 13.49 -13.52 10.02
CA ILE A 234 13.05 -13.03 8.72
C ILE A 234 13.29 -14.16 7.70
N TYR A 235 12.23 -14.61 7.04
CA TYR A 235 12.30 -15.68 6.05
C TYR A 235 12.47 -15.10 4.64
N VAL A 236 13.37 -15.73 3.87
CA VAL A 236 13.63 -15.42 2.46
C VAL A 236 13.83 -16.72 1.68
N ASN A 237 13.63 -16.72 0.36
CA ASN A 237 13.97 -17.87 -0.49
C ASN A 237 15.38 -17.79 -1.09
N ASN A 238 15.90 -16.57 -1.25
CA ASN A 238 17.24 -16.28 -1.78
C ASN A 238 17.92 -15.22 -0.92
N ASP A 239 19.25 -15.14 -0.99
CA ASP A 239 19.99 -14.02 -0.43
C ASP A 239 19.48 -12.70 -1.04
N PHE A 240 19.41 -11.62 -0.25
CA PHE A 240 19.06 -10.32 -0.81
C PHE A 240 20.10 -9.94 -1.88
N ASN A 241 19.63 -9.66 -3.09
CA ASN A 241 20.49 -9.13 -4.14
C ASN A 241 20.90 -7.70 -3.77
N THR A 242 22.20 -7.50 -3.52
CA THR A 242 22.77 -6.22 -3.08
C THR A 242 23.57 -5.50 -4.16
N ALA A 243 23.50 -5.97 -5.42
CA ALA A 243 24.29 -5.43 -6.53
C ALA A 243 23.96 -3.96 -6.83
N LYS A 244 22.69 -3.57 -6.71
CA LYS A 244 22.24 -2.18 -6.90
C LYS A 244 22.09 -1.39 -5.59
N LEU A 245 22.27 -2.04 -4.44
CA LEU A 245 22.04 -1.46 -3.13
C LEU A 245 23.11 -0.41 -2.79
N THR A 246 22.69 0.85 -2.72
CA THR A 246 23.54 2.00 -2.40
C THR A 246 23.42 2.45 -0.94
N ASP A 247 22.24 2.29 -0.32
CA ASP A 247 22.02 2.61 1.10
C ASP A 247 21.30 1.46 1.82
N PHE A 248 21.93 0.98 2.88
CA PHE A 248 21.42 -0.04 3.79
C PHE A 248 21.78 0.30 5.24
N SER A 249 22.10 1.58 5.49
CA SER A 249 22.56 2.04 6.78
C SER A 249 21.55 1.67 7.88
N ARG A 250 22.08 1.11 8.97
CA ARG A 250 21.30 0.79 10.18
C ARG A 250 20.06 -0.09 9.93
N MET A 251 20.08 -0.92 8.89
CA MET A 251 18.96 -1.79 8.49
C MET A 251 18.34 -2.56 9.67
N PHE A 252 19.17 -3.11 10.55
CA PHE A 252 18.76 -3.91 11.70
C PHE A 252 18.93 -3.20 13.05
N LYS A 253 19.12 -1.86 13.06
CA LYS A 253 19.35 -1.08 14.30
C LYS A 253 18.37 -1.52 15.38
N ASN A 254 18.91 -1.82 16.56
CA ASN A 254 18.16 -2.17 17.76
C ASN A 254 17.34 -3.48 17.74
N ARG A 255 17.43 -4.31 16.68
CA ARG A 255 16.83 -5.67 16.65
C ARG A 255 17.66 -6.68 17.43
N LYS A 256 17.50 -6.69 18.75
CA LYS A 256 18.29 -7.52 19.68
C LYS A 256 17.81 -8.97 19.73
N LYS A 257 16.57 -9.26 19.33
CA LYS A 257 16.02 -10.63 19.27
C LYS A 257 16.28 -11.34 17.94
N LEU A 258 16.55 -10.61 16.86
CA LEU A 258 16.72 -11.18 15.53
C LEU A 258 17.93 -12.13 15.48
N ARG A 259 17.73 -13.32 14.91
CA ARG A 259 18.76 -14.33 14.66
C ARG A 259 18.65 -14.84 13.22
N GLY A 260 19.79 -15.14 12.62
CA GLY A 260 19.84 -15.94 11.40
C GLY A 260 19.33 -17.36 11.63
N GLY A 261 19.03 -18.08 10.55
CA GLY A 261 18.48 -19.45 10.60
C GLY A 261 19.35 -20.47 11.35
N ASN A 262 20.66 -20.26 11.41
CA ASN A 262 21.64 -21.06 12.16
C ASN A 262 22.07 -20.37 13.47
N GLY A 263 21.33 -19.37 13.93
CA GLY A 263 21.55 -18.68 15.19
C GLY A 263 22.53 -17.51 15.13
N SER A 264 23.02 -17.12 13.96
CA SER A 264 23.97 -15.99 13.82
C SER A 264 23.37 -14.68 14.32
N TYR A 265 24.19 -13.85 14.98
CA TYR A 265 23.81 -12.51 15.44
C TYR A 265 24.99 -11.58 15.68
N LEU A 266 24.77 -10.28 15.55
CA LEU A 266 25.67 -9.24 16.05
C LEU A 266 25.20 -8.74 17.42
N THR A 267 26.16 -8.50 18.32
CA THR A 267 25.91 -7.82 19.61
C THR A 267 25.38 -6.39 19.40
N ASN A 268 25.88 -5.70 18.38
CA ASN A 268 25.34 -4.45 17.86
C ASN A 268 24.76 -4.64 16.45
N PRO A 269 23.45 -4.91 16.30
CA PRO A 269 22.81 -5.08 15.00
C PRO A 269 22.99 -3.89 14.02
N SER A 270 23.31 -2.70 14.52
CA SER A 270 23.58 -1.52 13.68
C SER A 270 24.87 -1.63 12.87
N THR A 271 25.77 -2.55 13.20
CA THR A 271 27.04 -2.77 12.49
C THR A 271 26.96 -3.81 11.39
N ALA A 272 25.76 -4.32 11.09
CA ALA A 272 25.55 -5.25 9.98
C ALA A 272 25.96 -4.60 8.65
N ASP A 273 26.93 -5.21 7.97
CA ASP A 273 27.34 -4.83 6.63
C ASP A 273 26.69 -5.75 5.58
N LYS A 274 27.03 -5.57 4.29
CA LYS A 274 26.52 -6.42 3.19
C LYS A 274 26.74 -7.92 3.41
N SER A 275 27.75 -8.32 4.19
CA SER A 275 27.98 -9.75 4.48
C SER A 275 26.91 -10.36 5.38
N TRP A 276 26.06 -9.57 6.04
CA TRP A 276 24.95 -10.04 6.85
C TRP A 276 23.61 -10.12 6.09
N LEU A 277 23.52 -9.50 4.91
CA LEU A 277 22.32 -9.43 4.07
C LEU A 277 22.18 -10.72 3.22
N ARG A 278 22.22 -11.87 3.87
CA ARG A 278 22.15 -13.20 3.26
C ARG A 278 21.55 -14.22 4.21
N ILE A 279 21.20 -15.37 3.67
CA ILE A 279 20.76 -16.55 4.40
C ILE A 279 21.91 -17.06 5.26
N ASP A 280 21.63 -17.18 6.55
CA ASP A 280 22.50 -17.82 7.54
C ASP A 280 22.51 -19.34 7.32
N ARG A 281 23.71 -19.91 7.19
CA ARG A 281 23.93 -21.33 6.89
C ARG A 281 25.26 -21.79 7.51
N PRO A 282 25.52 -23.11 7.64
CA PRO A 282 26.76 -23.59 8.24
C PRO A 282 28.01 -22.93 7.61
N GLY A 283 28.84 -22.29 8.44
CA GLY A 283 30.06 -21.59 8.03
C GLY A 283 29.86 -20.18 7.43
N VAL A 284 28.62 -19.71 7.28
CA VAL A 284 28.30 -18.42 6.65
C VAL A 284 27.23 -17.70 7.47
N GLN A 285 27.64 -16.68 8.23
CA GLN A 285 26.73 -15.84 9.02
C GLN A 285 25.80 -15.01 8.14
N GLY A 286 24.58 -14.78 8.61
CA GLY A 286 23.58 -13.91 7.99
C GLY A 286 22.42 -13.62 8.95
N TYR A 287 21.56 -12.66 8.62
CA TYR A 287 20.35 -12.37 9.40
C TYR A 287 19.08 -13.04 8.86
N PHE A 288 19.13 -13.63 7.67
CA PHE A 288 17.97 -14.25 7.06
C PHE A 288 17.94 -15.77 7.29
N THR A 289 16.72 -16.31 7.32
CA THR A 289 16.44 -17.74 7.42
C THR A 289 15.86 -18.19 6.08
N ARG A 290 16.35 -19.29 5.51
CA ARG A 290 15.69 -19.87 4.34
C ARG A 290 14.30 -20.36 4.75
N LYS A 291 13.27 -20.02 3.99
CA LYS A 291 11.92 -20.55 4.23
C LYS A 291 11.96 -22.10 4.13
N PRO A 292 11.38 -22.83 5.09
CA PRO A 292 11.34 -24.29 5.09
C PRO A 292 10.73 -24.87 3.81
#